data_AF-A0A4R0ENX3-F1
#
_entry.id   AF-A0A4R0ENX3-F1
#
_cell.length_a   1.000
_cell.length_b   1.000
_cell.length_c   1.000
_cell.angle_alpha   90.00
_cell.angle_beta   90.00
_cell.angle_gamma   90.00
#
_symmetry.space_group_name_H-M   'P 1'
#
loop_
_entity.id
_entity.type
_entity.pdbx_description
1 polymer ?
#
loop_
_entity_poly.entity_id
_entity_poly.type
_entity_poly.pdbx_seq_one_letter_code
_entity_poly.pdbx_strand_id
1 'polypeptide(L)'
;MAAELKKYVALVDSAKVNFGLALFARIWLKSQGAETVDQFVDTIQDMPEVVECQLMAGDCDFFLRIVVADLDAYRKFQIHHLNKISGLQNMKTEIPLQKIKQTTELPLG
;
A
#
# COMPACT_ATOMS: atom_id res chain seq x y z
N MET A 1 -22.19 2.60 20.73
CA MET A 1 -20.95 3.18 20.19
C MET A 1 -21.32 4.44 19.44
N ALA A 2 -20.69 5.58 19.72
CA ALA A 2 -20.90 6.78 18.90
C ALA A 2 -20.02 6.67 17.65
N ALA A 3 -20.59 6.87 16.46
CA ALA A 3 -19.80 6.98 15.24
C ALA A 3 -19.16 8.37 15.22
N GLU A 4 -17.84 8.42 15.03
CA GLU A 4 -17.08 9.65 14.90
C GLU A 4 -16.67 9.86 13.43
N LEU A 5 -16.80 11.09 12.94
CA LEU A 5 -16.37 11.45 11.61
C LEU A 5 -14.85 11.66 11.59
N LYS A 6 -14.13 10.73 10.96
CA LYS A 6 -12.67 10.84 10.77
C LYS A 6 -12.27 11.89 9.72
N LYS A 7 -12.91 11.89 8.54
CA LYS A 7 -12.59 12.77 7.40
C LYS A 7 -13.69 12.73 6.33
N TYR A 8 -13.89 13.82 5.58
CA TYR A 8 -14.65 13.83 4.32
C TYR A 8 -13.70 13.75 3.12
N VAL A 9 -14.01 12.87 2.16
CA VAL A 9 -13.24 12.70 0.92
C VAL A 9 -14.17 12.52 -0.26
N ALA A 10 -13.78 13.04 -1.43
CA ALA A 10 -14.40 12.73 -2.71
C ALA A 10 -13.63 11.59 -3.38
N LEU A 11 -14.33 10.53 -3.79
CA LEU A 11 -13.73 9.42 -4.53
C LEU A 11 -13.80 9.73 -6.04
N VAL A 12 -12.67 9.58 -6.72
CA VAL A 12 -12.56 9.80 -8.17
C VAL A 12 -12.28 8.47 -8.89
N ASP A 13 -12.70 8.39 -10.14
CA ASP A 13 -12.41 7.26 -11.01
C ASP A 13 -10.92 7.25 -11.38
N SER A 14 -10.17 6.30 -10.83
CA SER A 14 -8.71 6.22 -10.99
C SER A 14 -8.29 6.08 -12.46
N ALA A 15 -9.10 5.44 -13.31
CA ALA A 15 -8.81 5.31 -14.73
C ALA A 15 -8.88 6.66 -15.47
N LYS A 16 -9.72 7.59 -15.00
CA LYS A 16 -9.86 8.94 -15.60
C LYS A 16 -8.79 9.92 -15.16
N VAL A 17 -8.01 9.59 -14.13
CA VAL A 17 -6.96 10.45 -13.56
C VAL A 17 -5.56 9.84 -13.69
N ASN A 18 -5.36 8.94 -14.66
CA ASN A 18 -4.07 8.29 -14.94
C ASN A 18 -3.52 7.43 -13.79
N PHE A 19 -4.40 6.76 -13.06
CA PHE A 19 -4.09 5.77 -12.03
C PHE A 19 -4.79 4.45 -12.36
N GLY A 20 -4.40 3.87 -13.50
CA GLY A 20 -5.06 2.70 -14.10
C GLY A 20 -4.72 1.38 -13.44
N LEU A 21 -3.61 1.30 -12.69
CA LEU A 21 -3.11 0.06 -12.12
C LEU A 21 -3.11 0.11 -10.59
N ALA A 22 -3.79 -0.86 -9.97
CA ALA A 22 -3.69 -1.15 -8.55
C ALA A 22 -2.97 -2.49 -8.37
N LEU A 23 -2.01 -2.55 -7.47
CA LEU A 23 -1.19 -3.73 -7.20
C LEU A 23 -0.94 -3.87 -5.70
N PHE A 24 -0.56 -5.07 -5.28
CA PHE A 24 -0.30 -5.39 -3.89
C PHE A 24 1.14 -5.81 -3.70
N ALA A 25 1.76 -5.41 -2.59
CA ALA A 25 3.10 -5.83 -2.24
C ALA A 25 3.12 -6.46 -0.85
N ARG A 26 3.64 -7.68 -0.76
CA ARG A 26 4.02 -8.31 0.50
C ARG A 26 5.48 -7.97 0.79
N ILE A 27 5.74 -7.53 2.00
CA ILE A 27 7.05 -7.04 2.44
C ILE A 27 7.53 -7.89 3.61
N TRP A 28 8.78 -8.34 3.51
CA TRP A 28 9.53 -8.96 4.58
C TRP A 28 10.73 -8.10 4.91
N LEU A 29 10.90 -7.80 6.19
CA LEU A 29 12.03 -7.05 6.74
C LEU A 29 13.09 -8.00 7.26
N LYS A 30 14.33 -7.53 7.32
CA LYS A 30 15.48 -8.29 7.84
C LYS A 30 15.40 -8.49 9.34
N SER A 31 14.64 -7.63 10.03
CA SER A 31 14.43 -7.64 11.48
C SER A 31 13.07 -7.04 11.79
N GLN A 32 12.39 -7.59 12.80
CA GLN A 32 11.16 -7.04 13.37
C GLN A 32 11.42 -6.18 14.62
N GLY A 33 12.67 -5.79 14.86
CA GLY A 33 13.01 -4.84 15.92
C GLY A 33 12.37 -3.48 15.69
N ALA A 34 11.99 -2.81 16.78
CA ALA A 34 11.25 -1.54 16.75
C ALA A 34 11.86 -0.51 15.78
N GLU A 35 13.18 -0.31 15.82
CA GLU A 35 13.86 0.63 14.93
C GLU A 35 13.65 0.34 13.43
N THR A 36 13.74 -0.94 13.02
CA THR A 36 13.55 -1.33 11.60
C THR A 36 12.10 -1.16 11.18
N VAL A 37 11.17 -1.48 12.08
CA VAL A 37 9.73 -1.32 11.85
C VAL A 37 9.35 0.15 11.75
N ASP A 38 9.82 0.99 12.66
CA ASP A 38 9.53 2.42 12.70
C ASP A 38 10.09 3.12 11.44
N GLN A 39 11.35 2.83 11.07
CA GLN A 39 11.95 3.36 9.83
C GLN A 39 11.17 2.95 8.58
N PHE A 40 10.66 1.72 8.53
CA PHE A 40 9.82 1.26 7.43
C PHE A 40 8.51 2.04 7.38
N VAL A 41 7.83 2.19 8.51
CA VAL A 41 6.55 2.89 8.62
C VAL A 41 6.69 4.35 8.21
N ASP A 42 7.72 5.05 8.67
CA ASP A 42 8.00 6.44 8.29
C ASP A 42 8.23 6.55 6.78
N THR A 43 9.07 5.67 6.23
CA THR A 43 9.38 5.65 4.79
C THR A 43 8.13 5.43 3.93
N ILE A 44 7.21 4.56 4.36
CA ILE A 44 5.97 4.26 3.62
C ILE A 44 4.96 5.41 3.69
N GLN A 45 4.87 6.12 4.82
CA GLN A 45 3.96 7.25 4.97
C GLN A 45 4.26 8.39 3.98
N ASP A 46 5.53 8.52 3.56
CA ASP A 46 5.97 9.52 2.58
C ASP A 46 5.71 9.12 1.11
N MET A 47 5.19 7.91 0.85
CA MET A 47 4.94 7.39 -0.50
C MET A 47 3.45 7.54 -0.88
N PRO A 48 3.06 8.57 -1.65
CA PRO A 48 1.65 8.80 -2.00
C PRO A 48 1.05 7.69 -2.87
N GLU A 49 1.88 6.93 -3.60
CA GLU A 49 1.45 5.76 -4.36
C GLU A 49 0.97 4.62 -3.44
N VAL A 50 1.45 4.55 -2.19
CA VAL A 50 1.01 3.59 -1.17
C VAL A 50 -0.25 4.14 -0.49
N VAL A 51 -1.39 3.62 -0.91
CA VAL A 51 -2.71 4.09 -0.46
C VAL A 51 -3.32 3.23 0.65
N GLU A 52 -2.63 2.16 1.04
CA GLU A 52 -2.97 1.29 2.15
C GLU A 52 -1.74 0.51 2.60
N CYS A 53 -1.53 0.38 3.90
CA CYS A 53 -0.46 -0.41 4.50
C CYS A 53 -0.97 -1.08 5.77
N GLN A 54 -0.75 -2.38 5.89
CA GLN A 54 -1.13 -3.19 7.03
C GLN A 54 0.08 -3.90 7.60
N LEU A 55 0.27 -3.80 8.91
CA LEU A 55 1.14 -4.72 9.65
C LEU A 55 0.45 -6.07 9.74
N MET A 56 1.17 -7.14 9.42
CA MET A 56 0.63 -8.48 9.28
C MET A 56 1.24 -9.39 10.34
N ALA A 57 0.40 -10.19 11.01
CA ALA A 57 0.84 -11.12 12.05
C ALA A 57 1.31 -12.49 11.49
N GLY A 58 1.48 -12.61 10.17
CA GLY A 58 1.55 -13.89 9.46
C GLY A 58 2.64 -13.96 8.40
N ASP A 59 2.26 -14.38 7.19
CA ASP A 59 3.16 -14.73 6.09
C ASP A 59 4.18 -13.64 5.72
N CYS A 60 3.84 -12.37 5.85
CA CYS A 60 4.74 -11.23 5.65
C CYS A 60 4.67 -10.26 6.83
N ASP A 61 5.58 -9.30 6.92
CA ASP A 61 5.56 -8.27 7.95
C ASP A 61 4.57 -7.16 7.59
N PHE A 62 4.55 -6.74 6.32
CA PHE A 62 3.63 -5.72 5.83
C PHE A 62 2.96 -6.11 4.51
N PHE A 63 1.72 -5.68 4.35
CA PHE A 63 0.96 -5.80 3.10
C PHE A 63 0.56 -4.40 2.64
N LEU A 64 0.88 -4.07 1.40
CA LEU A 64 0.66 -2.74 0.82
C LEU A 64 -0.32 -2.83 -0.34
N ARG A 65 -1.20 -1.82 -0.47
CA ARG A 65 -1.93 -1.54 -1.70
C ARG A 65 -1.34 -0.29 -2.34
N ILE A 66 -0.86 -0.44 -3.57
CA ILE A 66 -0.18 0.60 -4.34
C ILE A 66 -1.02 0.92 -5.57
N VAL A 67 -1.11 2.20 -5.92
CA VAL A 67 -1.83 2.68 -7.11
C VAL A 67 -0.91 3.56 -7.94
N VAL A 68 -0.78 3.22 -9.22
CA VAL A 68 0.08 3.89 -10.20
C VAL A 68 -0.61 3.97 -11.57
N ALA A 69 0.00 4.69 -12.52
CA ALA A 69 -0.53 4.81 -13.87
C ALA A 69 -0.56 3.47 -14.62
N ASP A 70 0.59 2.78 -14.65
CA ASP A 70 0.82 1.56 -15.43
C ASP A 70 2.01 0.75 -14.85
N LEU A 71 2.40 -0.33 -15.53
CA LEU A 71 3.51 -1.19 -15.12
C LEU A 71 4.89 -0.51 -15.20
N ASP A 72 5.08 0.46 -16.11
CA ASP A 72 6.34 1.18 -16.22
C ASP A 72 6.49 2.18 -15.06
N ALA A 73 5.41 2.86 -14.68
CA ALA A 73 5.34 3.66 -13.48
C ALA A 73 5.61 2.81 -12.23
N TYR A 74 5.02 1.62 -12.14
CA TYR A 74 5.31 0.69 -11.04
C TYR A 74 6.79 0.30 -11.01
N ARG A 75 7.39 -0.09 -12.14
CA ARG A 75 8.80 -0.49 -12.19
C ARG A 75 9.72 0.64 -11.73
N LYS A 76 9.44 1.88 -12.12
CA LYS A 76 10.17 3.07 -11.64
C LYS A 76 9.98 3.26 -10.13
N PHE A 77 8.74 3.18 -9.65
CA PHE A 77 8.43 3.29 -8.23
C PHE A 77 9.18 2.22 -7.40
N GLN A 78 9.16 0.97 -7.87
CA GLN A 78 9.84 -0.14 -7.24
C GLN A 78 11.36 0.08 -7.12
N ILE A 79 12.01 0.50 -8.21
CA ILE A 79 13.48 0.69 -8.24
C ILE A 79 13.89 1.93 -7.43
N HIS A 80 13.13 3.02 -7.53
CA HIS A 80 13.54 4.29 -6.92
C HIS A 80 13.14 4.41 -5.45
N HIS A 81 12.09 3.70 -5.01
CA HIS A 81 11.53 3.80 -3.66
C HIS A 81 11.58 2.45 -2.94
N LEU A 82 10.78 1.46 -3.38
CA LEU A 82 10.59 0.21 -2.61
C LEU A 82 11.89 -0.56 -2.38
N ASN A 83 12.72 -0.74 -3.41
CA ASN A 83 13.99 -1.46 -3.31
C ASN A 83 15.05 -0.71 -2.47
N LYS A 84 14.83 0.58 -2.18
CA LYS A 84 15.74 1.39 -1.36
C LYS A 84 15.31 1.45 0.10
N ILE A 85 14.19 0.83 0.46
CA ILE A 85 13.74 0.72 1.83
C ILE A 85 14.84 0.03 2.66
N SER A 86 15.35 0.73 3.66
CA SER A 86 16.32 0.18 4.59
C SER A 86 15.71 -1.01 5.33
N GLY A 87 16.48 -2.07 5.51
CA GLY A 87 15.99 -3.27 6.21
C GLY A 87 15.05 -4.15 5.40
N LEU A 88 14.76 -3.88 4.12
CA LEU A 88 14.00 -4.80 3.26
C LEU A 88 14.77 -6.12 3.06
N GLN A 89 14.15 -7.25 3.41
CA GLN A 89 14.67 -8.60 3.15
C GLN A 89 14.15 -9.14 1.82
N ASN A 90 12.83 -9.07 1.62
CA ASN A 90 12.20 -9.58 0.43
C ASN A 90 10.91 -8.80 0.13
N MET A 91 10.49 -8.84 -1.14
CA MET A 91 9.23 -8.28 -1.57
C MET A 91 8.61 -9.15 -2.66
N LYS A 92 7.30 -9.38 -2.56
CA LYS A 92 6.52 -10.07 -3.59
C LYS A 92 5.37 -9.19 -4.04
N THR A 93 5.29 -8.95 -5.35
CA THR A 93 4.21 -8.16 -5.95
C THR A 93 3.13 -9.07 -6.50
N GLU A 94 1.88 -8.73 -6.25
CA GLU A 94 0.69 -9.41 -6.72
C GLU A 94 -0.14 -8.41 -7.53
N ILE A 95 -0.37 -8.73 -8.81
CA ILE A 95 -1.16 -7.91 -9.73
C ILE A 95 -2.55 -8.53 -9.86
N PRO A 96 -3.61 -7.88 -9.38
CA PRO A 96 -4.97 -8.35 -9.57
C PRO A 96 -5.35 -8.38 -11.05
N LEU A 97 -6.03 -9.44 -11.47
CA LEU A 97 -6.59 -9.51 -12.82
C LEU A 97 -7.83 -8.62 -12.98
N GLN A 98 -8.65 -8.54 -11.92
CA GLN A 98 -9.88 -7.75 -11.93
C GLN A 98 -10.20 -7.24 -10.52
N LYS A 99 -10.68 -6.00 -10.45
CA LYS A 99 -11.27 -5.42 -9.23
C LYS A 99 -12.76 -5.75 -9.20
N ILE A 100 -13.17 -6.63 -8.28
CA ILE A 100 -14.58 -7.04 -8.14
C ILE A 100 -15.37 -6.09 -7.24
N LYS A 101 -14.78 -5.67 -6.11
CA LYS A 101 -15.42 -4.76 -5.14
C LYS A 101 -14.34 -3.94 -4.41
N GLN A 102 -14.60 -2.64 -4.24
CA GLN A 102 -13.81 -1.75 -3.40
C GLN A 102 -14.74 -0.69 -2.84
N THR A 103 -14.89 -0.62 -1.51
CA THR A 103 -15.74 0.37 -0.84
C THR A 103 -15.05 0.89 0.42
N THR A 104 -15.30 2.15 0.74
CA THR A 104 -14.91 2.77 2.02
C THR A 104 -16.05 2.78 3.03
N GLU A 105 -17.24 2.29 2.65
CA GLU A 105 -18.42 2.24 3.50
C GLU A 105 -18.29 1.15 4.56
N LEU A 106 -18.58 1.50 5.81
CA LEU A 106 -18.67 0.55 6.91
C LEU A 106 -20.09 -0.04 6.99
N PRO A 107 -20.24 -1.33 7.33
CA PRO A 107 -21.55 -1.99 7.42
C PRO A 107 -22.26 -1.62 8.74
N LEU A 108 -22.84 -0.42 8.82
CA LEU A 108 -23.44 0.11 10.06
C LEU A 108 -24.93 -0.24 10.28
N GLY A 109 -25.58 -0.88 9.30
CA GLY A 109 -27.00 -1.28 9.38
C GLY A 109 -27.95 -0.28 8.74
#